data_AF-A0A810QEX6-F1
#
_entry.id   AF-A0A810QEX6-F1
#
_cell.length_a   1.000
_cell.length_b   1.000
_cell.length_c   1.000
_cell.angle_alpha   90.00
_cell.angle_beta   90.00
_cell.angle_gamma   90.00
#
_symmetry.space_group_name_H-M   'P 1'
#
loop_
_entity.id
_entity.type
_entity.pdbx_description
1 polymer ?
#
loop_
_entity_poly.entity_id
_entity_poly.type
_entity_poly.pdbx_seq_one_letter_code
_entity_poly.pdbx_strand_id
1 'polypeptide(L)'
;MSFETEVIPLFIGGVTVVSVLELFFGLMLLRRRRDVRKLFAGHVISMALGFFFLTRSLFANWLDIQYGIASISNSVNIGLFGLLWMVSVGFVVAMVGRLTREREA
;
A
#
# COMPACT_ATOMS: atom_id res chain seq x y z
N MET A 1 -23.49 16.83 -5.74
CA MET A 1 -22.56 16.70 -4.62
C MET A 1 -22.64 15.33 -3.90
N SER A 2 -23.37 14.31 -4.39
CA SER A 2 -23.34 12.97 -3.76
C SER A 2 -22.15 12.11 -4.19
N PHE A 3 -21.71 12.24 -5.45
CA PHE A 3 -20.63 11.42 -6.01
C PHE A 3 -19.30 11.56 -5.25
N GLU A 4 -18.86 12.77 -4.93
CA GLU A 4 -17.60 12.97 -4.17
C GLU A 4 -17.69 12.41 -2.74
N THR A 5 -18.87 12.48 -2.11
CA THR A 5 -19.10 11.93 -0.76
C THR A 5 -19.12 10.41 -0.74
N GLU A 6 -19.50 9.76 -1.84
CA GLU A 6 -19.54 8.30 -1.96
C GLU A 6 -18.21 7.71 -2.46
N VAL A 7 -17.52 8.40 -3.37
CA VAL A 7 -16.25 7.93 -3.97
C VAL A 7 -15.12 7.85 -2.95
N ILE A 8 -15.07 8.76 -1.98
CA ILE A 8 -13.99 8.81 -0.99
C ILE A 8 -14.04 7.61 -0.03
N PRO A 9 -15.18 7.30 0.63
CA PRO A 9 -15.33 6.07 1.41
C PRO A 9 -15.14 4.79 0.58
N LEU A 10 -15.57 4.79 -0.69
CA LEU A 10 -15.38 3.65 -1.59
C LEU A 10 -13.89 3.41 -1.90
N PHE A 11 -13.10 4.47 -2.11
CA PHE A 11 -11.66 4.34 -2.32
C PHE A 11 -10.96 3.81 -1.08
N ILE A 12 -11.20 4.43 0.08
CA ILE A 12 -10.57 4.02 1.35
C ILE A 12 -10.99 2.60 1.73
N GLY A 13 -12.28 2.31 1.64
CA GLY A 13 -12.85 0.98 1.88
C GLY A 13 -12.32 -0.06 0.91
N GLY A 14 -12.25 0.26 -0.38
CA GLY A 14 -11.71 -0.61 -1.42
C GLY A 14 -10.25 -0.96 -1.19
N VAL A 15 -9.40 0.03 -0.92
CA VAL A 15 -7.98 -0.18 -0.57
C VAL A 15 -7.87 -1.06 0.68
N THR A 16 -8.66 -0.77 1.72
CA THR A 16 -8.64 -1.53 2.97
C THR A 16 -9.01 -2.99 2.75
N VAL A 17 -10.10 -3.26 2.03
CA VAL A 17 -10.56 -4.62 1.71
C VAL A 17 -9.51 -5.36 0.88
N VAL A 18 -8.97 -4.72 -0.16
CA VAL A 18 -7.94 -5.33 -1.01
C VAL A 18 -6.69 -5.64 -0.20
N SER A 19 -6.20 -4.73 0.65
CA SER A 19 -5.02 -4.98 1.49
C SER A 19 -5.24 -6.11 2.51
N VAL A 20 -6.44 -6.20 3.11
CA VAL A 20 -6.78 -7.29 4.04
C VAL A 20 -6.85 -8.63 3.32
N LEU A 21 -7.51 -8.68 2.16
CA LEU A 21 -7.61 -9.89 1.35
C LEU A 21 -6.24 -10.32 0.82
N GLU A 22 -5.45 -9.39 0.32
CA GLU A 22 -4.07 -9.63 -0.11
C GLU A 22 -3.26 -10.25 1.04
N LEU A 23 -3.31 -9.65 2.23
CA LEU A 23 -2.64 -10.19 3.40
C LEU A 23 -3.14 -11.60 3.74
N PHE A 24 -4.46 -11.78 3.84
CA PHE A 24 -5.06 -13.06 4.23
C PHE A 24 -4.70 -14.18 3.25
N PHE A 25 -4.94 -13.98 1.95
CA PHE A 25 -4.65 -14.98 0.93
C PHE A 25 -3.16 -15.23 0.78
N GLY A 26 -2.32 -14.19 0.82
CA GLY A 26 -0.87 -14.37 0.73
C GLY A 26 -0.27 -15.07 1.94
N LEU A 27 -0.75 -14.78 3.16
CA LEU A 27 -0.34 -15.52 4.36
C LEU A 27 -0.81 -16.98 4.33
N MET A 28 -2.00 -17.26 3.79
CA MET A 28 -2.53 -18.61 3.61
C MET A 28 -1.70 -19.40 2.59
N LEU A 29 -1.41 -18.80 1.44
CA LEU A 29 -0.63 -19.42 0.36
C LEU A 29 0.83 -19.66 0.78
N LEU A 30 1.43 -18.72 1.50
CA LEU A 30 2.83 -18.77 1.95
C LEU A 30 2.99 -19.39 3.35
N ARG A 31 1.97 -20.10 3.86
CA ARG A 31 1.94 -20.62 5.25
C ARG A 31 3.16 -21.46 5.64
N ARG A 32 3.71 -22.22 4.69
CA ARG A 32 4.89 -23.09 4.90
C ARG A 32 6.24 -22.38 4.66
N ARG A 33 6.25 -21.18 4.08
CA ARG A 33 7.48 -20.44 3.69
C ARG A 33 7.64 -19.17 4.51
N ARG A 34 8.11 -19.31 5.75
CA ARG A 34 8.23 -18.21 6.72
C ARG A 34 9.08 -17.03 6.21
N ASP A 35 10.10 -17.31 5.42
CA ASP A 35 11.00 -16.30 4.89
C ASP A 35 10.36 -15.47 3.78
N VAL A 36 9.64 -16.11 2.86
CA VAL A 36 8.88 -15.45 1.78
C VAL A 36 7.71 -14.68 2.36
N ARG A 37 7.08 -15.20 3.43
CA ARG A 37 5.99 -14.56 4.15
C ARG A 37 6.37 -13.21 4.76
N LYS A 38 7.60 -13.07 5.26
CA LYS A 38 8.10 -11.79 5.80
C LYS A 38 8.22 -10.73 4.70
N LEU A 39 8.71 -11.12 3.52
CA LEU A 39 8.79 -10.23 2.36
C LEU A 39 7.39 -9.81 1.90
N PHE A 40 6.47 -10.76 1.81
CA PHE A 40 5.08 -10.48 1.47
C PHE A 40 4.41 -9.52 2.46
N ALA A 41 4.56 -9.76 3.77
CA ALA A 41 4.04 -8.83 4.78
C ALA A 41 4.67 -7.44 4.67
N GLY A 42 5.98 -7.35 4.37
CA GLY A 42 6.66 -6.09 4.10
C GLY A 42 6.06 -5.34 2.90
N HIS A 43 5.76 -6.03 1.81
CA HIS A 43 5.04 -5.49 0.66
C HIS A 43 3.67 -4.91 1.04
N VAL A 44 2.84 -5.69 1.74
CA VAL A 44 1.48 -5.24 2.11
C VAL A 44 1.54 -4.03 3.05
N ILE A 45 2.43 -4.05 4.05
CA ILE A 45 2.56 -2.95 5.02
C ILE A 45 3.06 -1.67 4.31
N SER A 46 4.07 -1.78 3.45
CA SER A 46 4.58 -0.63 2.70
C SER A 46 3.52 -0.05 1.75
N MET A 47 2.74 -0.88 1.07
CA MET A 47 1.62 -0.42 0.25
C MET A 47 0.51 0.24 1.08
N ALA A 48 0.13 -0.34 2.24
CA ALA A 48 -0.87 0.24 3.12
C ALA A 48 -0.44 1.63 3.62
N LEU A 49 0.82 1.78 4.03
CA LEU A 49 1.40 3.07 4.39
C LEU A 49 1.44 4.03 3.18
N GLY A 50 1.77 3.53 1.99
CA GLY A 50 1.76 4.32 0.76
C GLY A 50 0.36 4.90 0.49
N PHE A 51 -0.66 4.04 0.53
CA PHE A 51 -2.05 4.45 0.33
C PHE A 51 -2.54 5.43 1.39
N PHE A 52 -2.03 5.35 2.63
CA PHE A 52 -2.31 6.37 3.64
C PHE A 52 -1.85 7.76 3.19
N PHE A 53 -0.62 7.91 2.69
CA PHE A 53 -0.14 9.20 2.16
C PHE A 53 -0.88 9.63 0.90
N LEU A 54 -1.19 8.69 0.00
CA LEU A 54 -1.97 8.99 -1.20
C LEU A 54 -3.38 9.50 -0.85
N THR A 55 -4.05 8.86 0.11
CA THR A 55 -5.38 9.25 0.61
C THR A 55 -5.33 10.66 1.22
N ARG A 56 -4.30 10.98 2.01
CA ARG A 56 -4.11 12.33 2.54
C ARG A 56 -3.91 13.39 1.45
N SER A 57 -3.20 13.05 0.38
CA SER A 57 -3.01 13.97 -0.75
C SER A 57 -4.28 14.17 -1.59
N LEU A 58 -5.07 13.11 -1.79
CA LEU A 58 -6.26 13.16 -2.64
C LEU A 58 -7.48 13.73 -1.93
N PHE A 59 -7.62 13.47 -0.62
CA PHE A 59 -8.82 13.78 0.15
C PHE A 59 -8.55 14.71 1.33
N ALA A 60 -7.48 15.49 1.24
CA ALA A 60 -7.10 16.57 2.16
C ALA A 60 -8.29 17.37 2.71
N ASN A 61 -9.11 17.89 1.79
CA ASN A 61 -10.26 18.75 2.09
C ASN A 61 -11.39 17.99 2.79
N TRP A 62 -11.55 16.69 2.51
CA TRP A 62 -12.58 15.86 3.13
C TRP A 62 -12.17 15.40 4.53
N LEU A 63 -10.87 15.17 4.75
CA LEU A 63 -10.28 14.81 6.03
C LEU A 63 -10.09 16.03 6.98
N ASP A 64 -10.54 17.22 6.57
CA ASP A 64 -10.35 18.49 7.29
C ASP A 64 -8.88 18.75 7.68
N ILE A 65 -7.94 18.34 6.82
CA ILE A 65 -6.51 18.49 7.09
C ILE A 65 -6.09 19.91 6.69
N GLN A 66 -5.77 20.74 7.69
CA GLN A 66 -5.19 22.05 7.44
C GLN A 66 -3.73 21.93 7.03
N TYR A 67 -3.46 22.20 5.76
CA TYR A 67 -2.10 22.34 5.25
C TYR A 67 -1.70 23.81 5.24
N GLY A 68 -0.48 24.11 5.69
CA GLY A 68 0.08 25.48 5.61
C GLY A 68 0.23 25.93 4.15
N ILE A 69 0.83 25.09 3.30
CA ILE A 69 0.89 25.28 1.84
C ILE A 69 0.46 23.97 1.18
N ALA A 70 -0.76 23.96 0.64
CA ALA A 70 -1.38 22.74 0.10
C ALA A 70 -0.53 22.04 -0.99
N SER A 71 0.13 22.80 -1.86
CA SER A 71 0.98 22.23 -2.92
C SER A 71 2.20 21.49 -2.37
N ILE A 72 2.85 22.03 -1.33
CA ILE A 72 4.02 21.42 -0.69
C ILE A 72 3.60 20.15 0.04
N SER A 73 2.50 20.20 0.79
CA SER A 73 2.04 19.02 1.52
C SER A 73 1.58 17.90 0.58
N ASN A 74 0.93 18.23 -0.53
CA ASN A 74 0.56 17.25 -1.55
C ASN A 74 1.78 16.65 -2.24
N SER A 75 2.77 17.46 -2.63
CA SER A 75 3.98 16.93 -3.26
C SER A 75 4.78 16.02 -2.33
N VAL A 76 4.86 16.35 -1.03
CA VAL A 76 5.48 15.50 -0.01
C VAL A 76 4.71 14.19 0.15
N ASN A 77 3.38 14.22 0.27
CA ASN A 77 2.57 13.00 0.39
C ASN A 77 2.68 12.09 -0.83
N ILE A 78 2.65 12.66 -2.04
CA ILE A 78 2.83 11.91 -3.29
C ILE A 78 4.26 11.33 -3.36
N GLY A 79 5.27 12.11 -2.96
CA GLY A 79 6.66 11.64 -2.88
C GLY A 79 6.83 10.47 -1.92
N LEU A 80 6.25 10.55 -0.72
CA LEU A 80 6.26 9.47 0.27
C LEU A 80 5.52 8.23 -0.21
N PHE A 81 4.38 8.40 -0.90
CA PHE A 81 3.72 7.29 -1.59
C PHE A 81 4.65 6.62 -2.60
N GLY A 82 5.31 7.39 -3.46
CA GLY A 82 6.26 6.87 -4.45
C GLY A 82 7.42 6.10 -3.83
N LEU A 83 7.99 6.59 -2.72
CA LEU A 83 9.07 5.91 -1.99
C LEU A 83 8.60 4.60 -1.36
N LEU A 84 7.41 4.60 -0.74
CA LEU A 84 6.84 3.39 -0.15
C LEU A 84 6.46 2.36 -1.21
N TRP A 85 5.97 2.81 -2.36
CA TRP A 85 5.72 1.95 -3.50
C TRP A 85 7.03 1.33 -4.02
N MET A 86 8.11 2.11 -4.13
CA MET A 86 9.43 1.57 -4.49
C MET A 86 9.90 0.49 -3.50
N VAL A 87 9.72 0.71 -2.19
CA VAL A 87 10.04 -0.28 -1.16
C VAL A 87 9.19 -1.55 -1.31
N SER A 88 7.89 -1.41 -1.57
CA SER A 88 6.98 -2.52 -1.88
C SER A 88 7.46 -3.34 -3.07
N VAL A 89 7.84 -2.69 -4.17
CA VAL A 89 8.41 -3.36 -5.35
C VAL A 89 9.67 -4.13 -4.99
N GLY A 90 10.55 -3.57 -4.14
CA GLY A 90 11.72 -4.25 -3.63
C GLY A 90 11.38 -5.55 -2.89
N PHE A 91 10.36 -5.53 -2.03
CA PHE A 91 9.87 -6.74 -1.36
C PHE A 91 9.33 -7.78 -2.34
N VAL A 92 8.56 -7.37 -3.35
CA VAL A 92 8.02 -8.28 -4.37
C VAL A 92 9.14 -8.91 -5.20
N VAL A 93 10.10 -8.12 -5.67
CA VAL A 93 11.24 -8.62 -6.45
C VAL A 93 12.07 -9.61 -5.63
N ALA A 94 12.35 -9.29 -4.37
CA ALA A 94 13.04 -10.20 -3.46
C ALA A 94 12.25 -11.49 -3.23
N MET A 95 10.92 -11.40 -3.10
CA MET A 95 10.03 -12.54 -2.92
C MET A 95 10.06 -13.46 -4.13
N VAL A 96 9.90 -12.91 -5.33
CA VAL A 96 9.97 -13.65 -6.60
C VAL A 96 11.34 -14.30 -6.75
N GLY A 97 12.42 -13.56 -6.50
CA GLY A 97 13.79 -14.08 -6.58
C GLY A 97 14.08 -15.24 -5.64
N ARG A 98 13.46 -15.27 -4.45
CA ARG A 98 13.56 -16.43 -3.54
C ARG A 98 12.76 -17.62 -4.03
N LEU A 99 11.54 -17.38 -4.51
CA LEU A 99 10.67 -18.44 -5.03
C LEU A 99 11.25 -19.11 -6.29
N THR A 100 11.92 -18.36 -7.16
CA THR A 100 12.57 -18.91 -8.37
C THR A 100 13.83 -19.69 -8.04
N ARG A 101 14.71 -19.17 -7.18
CA ARG A 101 15.94 -19.89 -6.77
C ARG A 101 15.66 -21.22 -6.08
N GLU A 102 14.63 -21.30 -5.25
CA GLU A 102 14.23 -22.57 -4.61
C GLU A 102 13.65 -23.60 -5.59
N ARG A 103 13.25 -23.20 -6.80
CA ARG A 103 12.75 -24.13 -7.82
C ARG A 103 13.87 -24.77 -8.65
N GLU A 104 15.02 -24.11 -8.69
CA GLU A 104 16.21 -24.54 -9.46
C GLU A 104 17.19 -25.37 -8.62
N ALA A 105 16.98 -25.47 -7.30
CA ALA A 105 17.76 -26.25 -6.34
C ALA A 105 17.08 -27.59 -6.02
#